data_AF-A0A5Y1I848-F1
#
_entry.id   AF-A0A5Y1I848-F1
#
_cell.length_a   1.000
_cell.length_b   1.000
_cell.length_c   1.000
_cell.angle_alpha   90.00
_cell.angle_beta   90.00
_cell.angle_gamma   90.00
#
_symmetry.space_group_name_H-M   'P 1'
#
loop_
_entity.id
_entity.type
_entity.pdbx_description
1 polymer ?
#
loop_
_entity_poly.entity_id
_entity_poly.type
_entity_poly.pdbx_seq_one_letter_code
_entity_poly.pdbx_strand_id
1 'polypeptide(L)'
;MTSTIKISEKDKVFQIATKSGWVVKVGMQVTIDGIDFAIYPERTLTQVFLHVNEMSSGASLFNIPNNLIDFLDLNTRDKAIEYYKDNVIPLIQKKIEFNGLDKFRKEVEKAKSYMLEKYGERPKIKDFEVASE
;
A
#
# COMPACT_ATOMS: atom_id res chain seq x y z
N MET A 1 19.79 -6.82 -8.48
CA MET A 1 19.26 -5.89 -9.50
C MET A 1 18.82 -4.64 -8.76
N THR A 2 19.11 -3.45 -9.25
CA THR A 2 18.53 -2.23 -8.66
C THR A 2 17.07 -2.14 -9.12
N SER A 3 16.12 -2.40 -8.22
CA SER A 3 14.70 -2.18 -8.52
C SER A 3 14.45 -0.72 -8.87
N THR A 4 13.55 -0.46 -9.81
CA THR A 4 13.11 0.92 -10.08
C THR A 4 12.09 1.30 -9.02
N ILE A 5 12.46 2.23 -8.13
CA ILE A 5 11.60 2.70 -7.03
C ILE A 5 11.25 4.16 -7.26
N LYS A 6 9.96 4.49 -7.20
CA LYS A 6 9.46 5.87 -7.20
C LYS A 6 8.51 6.05 -6.03
N ILE A 7 8.73 7.08 -5.22
CA ILE A 7 7.82 7.44 -4.13
C ILE A 7 7.10 8.72 -4.54
N SER A 8 5.77 8.72 -4.40
CA SER A 8 4.96 9.91 -4.66
C SER A 8 5.37 11.08 -3.76
N GLU A 9 5.23 12.32 -4.23
CA GLU A 9 5.52 13.52 -3.43
C GLU A 9 4.44 13.81 -2.39
N LYS A 10 3.22 13.37 -2.64
CA LYS A 10 2.05 13.56 -1.78
C LYS A 10 1.34 12.24 -1.60
N ASP A 11 0.74 12.07 -0.43
CA ASP A 11 -0.10 10.92 -0.15
C ASP A 11 -1.30 10.90 -1.10
N LYS A 12 -1.76 9.69 -1.39
CA LYS A 12 -2.84 9.44 -2.33
C LYS A 12 -4.02 8.86 -1.58
N VAL A 13 -5.21 9.25 -2.03
CA VAL A 13 -6.44 8.56 -1.68
C VAL A 13 -6.50 7.28 -2.52
N PHE A 14 -6.76 6.15 -1.87
CA PHE A 14 -7.00 4.87 -2.53
C PHE A 14 -8.13 4.13 -1.81
N GLN A 15 -8.57 3.02 -2.38
CA GLN A 15 -9.60 2.18 -1.77
C GLN A 15 -9.09 0.76 -1.59
N ILE A 16 -9.44 0.16 -0.46
CA ILE A 16 -9.21 -1.25 -0.17
C ILE A 16 -10.55 -1.96 -0.12
N ALA A 17 -10.61 -3.19 -0.61
CA ALA A 17 -11.82 -3.99 -0.45
C ALA A 17 -11.75 -4.78 0.87
N THR A 18 -12.80 -4.63 1.68
CA THR A 18 -12.95 -5.29 2.98
C THR A 18 -14.20 -6.17 2.96
N LYS A 19 -14.41 -6.97 4.02
CA LYS A 19 -15.66 -7.73 4.19
C LYS A 19 -16.91 -6.84 4.22
N SER A 20 -16.76 -5.56 4.60
CA SER A 20 -17.84 -4.58 4.67
C SER A 20 -17.98 -3.74 3.38
N GLY A 21 -17.24 -4.09 2.33
CA GLY A 21 -17.18 -3.33 1.07
C GLY A 21 -15.90 -2.50 0.93
N TRP A 22 -15.91 -1.60 -0.04
CA TRP A 22 -14.79 -0.72 -0.38
C TRP A 22 -14.63 0.39 0.65
N VAL A 23 -13.43 0.52 1.21
CA VAL A 23 -13.09 1.53 2.22
C VAL A 23 -12.03 2.45 1.67
N VAL A 24 -12.27 3.76 1.79
CA VAL A 24 -11.29 4.80 1.42
C VAL A 24 -10.19 4.86 2.47
N LYS A 25 -8.94 4.92 2.01
CA LYS A 25 -7.74 5.10 2.81
C LYS A 25 -6.86 6.19 2.19
N VAL A 26 -5.98 6.75 3.02
CA VAL A 26 -4.94 7.69 2.61
C VAL A 26 -3.60 7.10 3.01
N GLY A 27 -2.62 7.22 2.12
CA GLY A 27 -1.32 6.62 2.34
C GLY A 27 -0.34 6.94 1.22
N MET A 28 0.87 6.43 1.39
CA MET A 28 1.96 6.71 0.47
C MET A 28 1.90 5.77 -0.73
N GLN A 29 1.87 6.35 -1.93
CA GLN A 29 2.13 5.57 -3.14
C GLN A 29 3.62 5.36 -3.34
N VAL A 30 4.01 4.10 -3.50
CA VAL A 30 5.34 3.68 -3.97
C VAL A 30 5.19 2.78 -5.18
N THR A 31 5.91 3.08 -6.25
CA THR A 31 6.02 2.22 -7.44
C THR A 31 7.32 1.44 -7.33
N ILE A 32 7.25 0.10 -7.35
CA ILE A 32 8.43 -0.78 -7.38
C ILE A 32 8.31 -1.68 -8.61
N ASP A 33 9.30 -1.60 -9.50
CA ASP A 33 9.37 -2.39 -10.74
C ASP A 33 8.09 -2.33 -11.60
N GLY A 34 7.47 -1.15 -11.61
CA GLY A 34 6.26 -0.83 -12.37
C GLY A 34 4.95 -1.25 -11.70
N ILE A 35 4.99 -1.71 -10.44
CA ILE A 35 3.81 -2.06 -9.66
C ILE A 35 3.56 -0.97 -8.63
N ASP A 36 2.35 -0.43 -8.59
CA ASP A 36 1.94 0.60 -7.64
C ASP A 36 1.40 -0.01 -6.35
N PHE A 37 2.04 0.36 -5.24
CA PHE A 37 1.65 -0.03 -3.90
C PHE A 37 1.25 1.19 -3.08
N ALA A 38 0.24 1.03 -2.24
CA ALA A 38 -0.09 1.96 -1.17
C ALA A 38 0.43 1.41 0.16
N ILE A 39 1.16 2.23 0.90
CA ILE A 39 1.61 1.94 2.27
C ILE A 39 0.87 2.85 3.24
N TYR A 40 0.22 2.27 4.24
CA TYR A 40 -0.46 3.03 5.29
C TYR A 40 -0.43 2.28 6.64
N PRO A 41 -0.35 3.02 7.76
CA PRO A 41 -0.50 2.42 9.07
C PRO A 41 -1.97 2.25 9.43
N GLU A 42 -2.31 1.15 10.11
CA GLU A 42 -3.58 0.96 10.79
C GLU A 42 -3.33 0.48 12.21
N ARG A 43 -3.94 1.15 13.17
CA ARG A 43 -3.84 0.81 14.59
C ARG A 43 -5.02 -0.06 15.00
N THR A 44 -4.71 -1.17 15.65
CA THR A 44 -5.66 -1.94 16.47
C THR A 44 -5.49 -1.57 17.96
N LEU A 45 -6.31 -2.13 18.83
CA LEU A 45 -6.23 -1.86 20.28
C LEU A 45 -4.84 -2.18 20.87
N THR A 46 -4.15 -3.19 20.34
CA THR A 46 -2.90 -3.73 20.93
C THR A 46 -1.69 -3.66 20.00
N GLN A 47 -1.88 -3.38 18.71
CA GLN A 47 -0.82 -3.48 17.71
C GLN A 47 -1.03 -2.50 16.55
N VAL A 48 0.06 -2.03 15.95
CA VAL A 48 0.02 -1.28 14.70
C VAL A 48 0.43 -2.20 13.56
N PHE A 49 -0.22 -2.10 12.42
CA PHE A 49 0.16 -2.77 11.19
C PHE A 49 0.48 -1.75 10.11
N LEU A 50 1.57 -1.97 9.39
CA LEU A 50 1.84 -1.31 8.12
C LEU A 50 1.29 -2.18 7.01
N HIS A 51 0.21 -1.71 6.42
CA HIS A 51 -0.44 -2.35 5.30
C HIS A 51 0.25 -1.95 4.01
N VAL A 52 0.50 -2.94 3.15
CA VAL A 52 0.97 -2.76 1.79
C VAL A 52 -0.06 -3.38 0.86
N ASN A 53 -0.74 -2.53 0.12
CA ASN A 53 -1.79 -2.94 -0.81
C ASN A 53 -1.40 -2.59 -2.23
N GLU A 54 -1.80 -3.44 -3.19
CA GLU A 54 -1.76 -3.06 -4.59
C GLU A 54 -2.83 -2.00 -4.87
N MET A 55 -2.46 -0.90 -5.50
CA MET A 55 -3.31 0.29 -5.54
C MET A 55 -4.55 0.16 -6.42
N SER A 56 -4.49 -0.55 -7.55
CA SER A 56 -5.60 -0.59 -8.52
C SER A 56 -6.77 -1.43 -8.01
N SER A 57 -6.48 -2.57 -7.38
CA SER A 57 -7.48 -3.49 -6.82
C SER A 57 -7.72 -3.31 -5.33
N GLY A 58 -6.84 -2.59 -4.62
CA GLY A 58 -6.87 -2.52 -3.16
C GLY A 58 -6.51 -3.83 -2.46
N ALA A 59 -6.02 -4.84 -3.19
CA ALA A 59 -5.63 -6.13 -2.64
C ALA A 59 -4.51 -5.96 -1.60
N SER A 60 -4.71 -6.51 -0.40
CA SER A 60 -3.67 -6.56 0.63
C SER A 60 -2.62 -7.60 0.23
N LEU A 61 -1.36 -7.17 0.14
CA LEU A 61 -0.22 -8.04 -0.19
C LEU A 61 0.63 -8.34 1.04
N PHE A 62 0.83 -7.34 1.90
CA PHE A 62 1.56 -7.51 3.15
C PHE A 62 0.86 -6.76 4.28
N ASN A 63 0.88 -7.35 5.47
CA ASN A 63 0.49 -6.71 6.71
C ASN A 63 1.67 -6.88 7.67
N ILE A 64 2.49 -5.85 7.79
CA ILE A 64 3.74 -5.89 8.54
C ILE A 64 3.44 -5.41 9.96
N PRO A 65 3.62 -6.24 11.00
CA PRO A 65 3.46 -5.78 12.37
C PRO A 65 4.50 -4.69 12.66
N ASN A 66 4.04 -3.57 13.21
CA ASN A 66 4.87 -2.46 13.65
C ASN A 66 4.67 -2.23 15.15
N ASN A 67 5.71 -1.77 15.83
CA ASN A 67 5.59 -1.45 17.25
C ASN A 67 4.87 -0.08 17.41
N LEU A 68 4.28 0.16 18.58
CA LEU A 68 3.52 1.39 18.83
C LEU A 68 4.41 2.64 18.93
N ILE A 69 5.64 2.51 19.42
CA ILE A 69 6.59 3.61 19.59
C ILE A 69 7.04 4.13 18.22
N ASP A 70 7.50 3.23 17.34
CA ASP A 70 7.87 3.53 15.96
C ASP A 70 6.71 4.25 15.26
N PHE A 71 5.48 3.76 15.41
CA PHE A 71 4.29 4.43 14.85
C PHE A 71 4.09 5.85 15.37
N LEU A 72 4.28 6.09 16.67
CA LEU A 72 4.18 7.44 17.25
C LEU A 72 5.31 8.35 16.75
N ASP A 73 6.47 7.81 16.42
CA ASP A 73 7.59 8.54 15.83
C ASP A 73 7.36 8.89 14.35
N LEU A 74 6.52 8.13 13.63
CA LEU A 74 6.09 8.44 12.25
C LEU A 74 5.03 9.57 12.18
N ASN A 75 5.16 10.57 13.05
CA ASN A 75 4.21 11.67 13.18
C ASN A 75 4.27 12.72 12.05
N THR A 76 5.22 12.57 11.13
CA THR A 76 5.34 13.41 9.94
C THR A 76 5.55 12.52 8.73
N ARG A 77 5.16 13.04 7.56
CA ARG A 77 5.32 12.32 6.30
C ARG A 77 6.79 11.98 6.02
N ASP A 78 7.71 12.91 6.25
CA ASP A 78 9.12 12.71 5.96
C ASP A 78 9.72 11.58 6.80
N LYS A 79 9.42 11.55 8.11
CA LYS A 79 9.81 10.42 8.98
C LYS A 79 9.18 9.10 8.53
N ALA A 80 7.92 9.11 8.10
CA ALA A 80 7.27 7.92 7.56
C ALA A 80 7.96 7.43 6.28
N ILE A 81 8.36 8.33 5.37
CA ILE A 81 9.11 7.99 4.15
C ILE A 81 10.45 7.34 4.51
N GLU A 82 11.21 7.95 5.41
CA GLU A 82 12.50 7.40 5.85
C GLU A 82 12.32 5.99 6.42
N TYR A 83 11.36 5.83 7.33
CA TYR A 83 11.06 4.53 7.91
C TYR A 83 10.64 3.50 6.84
N TYR A 84 9.79 3.87 5.88
CA TYR A 84 9.34 2.94 4.83
C TYR A 84 10.46 2.57 3.85
N LYS A 85 11.36 3.51 3.52
CA LYS A 85 12.55 3.24 2.70
C LYS A 85 13.46 2.21 3.35
N ASP A 86 13.63 2.29 4.67
CA ASP A 86 14.59 1.44 5.38
C ASP A 86 13.98 0.10 5.83
N ASN A 87 12.67 0.07 6.11
CA ASN A 87 12.04 -1.08 6.77
C ASN A 87 10.95 -1.78 5.95
N VAL A 88 10.24 -1.09 5.06
CA VAL A 88 9.07 -1.66 4.36
C VAL A 88 9.40 -2.01 2.90
N ILE A 89 9.92 -1.03 2.15
CA ILE A 89 10.27 -1.19 0.73
C ILE A 89 11.26 -2.35 0.51
N PRO A 90 12.30 -2.54 1.35
CA PRO A 90 13.23 -3.67 1.20
C PRO A 90 12.56 -5.04 1.36
N LEU A 91 11.50 -5.14 2.19
CA LEU A 91 10.76 -6.39 2.35
C LEU A 91 9.96 -6.73 1.09
N ILE A 92 9.38 -5.72 0.43
CA ILE A 92 8.68 -5.88 -0.84
C ILE A 92 9.68 -6.32 -1.92
N GLN A 93 10.82 -5.64 -2.03
CA GLN A 93 11.88 -5.99 -2.97
C GLN A 93 12.37 -7.42 -2.76
N LYS A 94 12.67 -7.81 -1.52
CA LYS A 94 13.09 -9.18 -1.19
C LYS A 94 12.05 -10.21 -1.60
N LYS A 95 10.75 -9.90 -1.49
CA LYS A 95 9.68 -10.80 -1.95
C LYS A 95 9.59 -10.88 -3.47
N ILE A 96 9.81 -9.78 -4.19
CA ILE A 96 9.89 -9.75 -5.65
C ILE A 96 11.09 -10.58 -6.11
N GLU A 97 12.27 -10.37 -5.53
CA GLU A 97 13.49 -11.11 -5.83
C GLU A 97 13.34 -12.61 -5.57
N PHE A 98 12.79 -12.98 -4.41
CA PHE A 98 12.58 -14.40 -4.06
C PHE A 98 11.65 -15.14 -5.03
N ASN A 99 10.61 -14.47 -5.53
CA ASN A 99 9.66 -15.09 -6.46
C ASN A 99 10.11 -15.00 -7.93
N GLY A 100 10.95 -14.03 -8.26
CA GLY A 100 11.14 -13.52 -9.62
C GLY A 100 10.02 -12.56 -10.02
N LEU A 101 10.39 -11.47 -10.71
CA LEU A 101 9.48 -10.36 -11.06
C LEU A 101 8.24 -10.82 -11.85
N ASP A 102 8.40 -11.67 -12.86
CA ASP A 102 7.28 -12.13 -13.69
C ASP A 102 6.29 -12.99 -12.91
N LYS A 103 6.81 -13.86 -12.02
CA LYS A 103 5.95 -14.67 -11.14
C LYS A 103 5.22 -13.79 -10.14
N PHE A 104 5.93 -12.81 -9.56
CA PHE A 104 5.32 -11.86 -8.64
C PHE A 104 4.20 -11.05 -9.32
N ARG A 105 4.42 -10.55 -10.53
CA ARG A 105 3.39 -9.87 -11.33
C ARG A 105 2.16 -10.76 -11.56
N LYS A 106 2.36 -12.05 -11.88
CA LYS A 106 1.24 -13.00 -12.03
C LYS A 106 0.45 -13.19 -10.74
N GLU A 107 1.11 -13.27 -9.58
CA GLU A 107 0.43 -13.37 -8.29
C GLU A 107 -0.33 -12.08 -7.95
N VAL A 108 0.23 -10.92 -8.28
CA VAL A 108 -0.48 -9.63 -8.18
C VAL A 108 -1.74 -9.62 -9.05
N GLU A 109 -1.66 -10.02 -10.31
CA GLU A 109 -2.83 -10.09 -11.20
C GLU A 109 -3.88 -11.08 -10.70
N LYS A 110 -3.48 -12.24 -10.16
CA LYS A 110 -4.41 -13.16 -9.50
C LYS A 110 -5.12 -12.51 -8.32
N ALA A 111 -4.39 -11.78 -7.48
CA ALA A 111 -4.97 -11.06 -6.36
C ALA A 111 -5.99 -10.00 -6.85
N LYS A 112 -5.66 -9.24 -7.91
CA LYS A 112 -6.59 -8.28 -8.52
C LYS A 112 -7.87 -8.95 -9.01
N SER A 113 -7.75 -10.03 -9.77
CA SER A 113 -8.91 -10.78 -10.27
C SER A 113 -9.78 -11.33 -9.15
N TYR A 114 -9.16 -11.86 -8.08
CA TYR A 114 -9.88 -12.32 -6.89
C TYR A 114 -10.65 -11.20 -6.22
N MET A 115 -10.05 -10.00 -6.09
CA MET A 115 -10.74 -8.86 -5.49
C MET A 115 -11.94 -8.42 -6.34
N LEU A 116 -11.79 -8.39 -7.66
CA LEU A 116 -12.87 -8.05 -8.60
C LEU A 116 -14.02 -9.07 -8.52
N GLU A 117 -13.71 -10.36 -8.54
CA GLU A 117 -14.71 -11.43 -8.48
C GLU A 117 -15.50 -11.40 -7.17
N LYS A 118 -14.80 -11.15 -6.06
CA LYS A 118 -15.40 -11.23 -4.72
C LYS A 118 -16.10 -9.96 -4.27
N TYR A 119 -15.56 -8.79 -4.62
CA TYR A 119 -16.00 -7.49 -4.11
C TYR A 119 -16.55 -6.56 -5.19
N GLY A 120 -16.58 -7.01 -6.45
CA GLY A 120 -17.04 -6.24 -7.59
C GLY A 120 -16.03 -5.17 -8.03
N GLU A 121 -16.44 -4.31 -8.95
CA GLU A 121 -15.60 -3.21 -9.40
C GLU A 121 -15.32 -2.21 -8.27
N ARG A 122 -14.07 -1.74 -8.22
CA ARG A 122 -13.69 -0.65 -7.32
C ARG A 122 -14.46 0.62 -7.70
N PRO A 123 -15.14 1.28 -6.76
CA PRO A 123 -15.79 2.56 -7.01
C PRO A 123 -14.81 3.59 -7.58
N LYS A 124 -15.31 4.50 -8.41
CA LYS A 124 -14.51 5.66 -8.81
C LYS A 124 -14.27 6.52 -7.57
N ILE A 125 -12.99 6.78 -7.27
CA ILE A 125 -12.63 7.81 -6.31
C ILE A 125 -13.05 9.12 -6.97
N LYS A 126 -14.08 9.79 -6.42
CA LYS A 126 -14.36 11.16 -6.82
C LYS A 126 -13.15 11.98 -6.39
N ASP A 127 -12.51 12.67 -7.32
CA ASP A 127 -11.61 13.75 -6.95
C ASP A 127 -12.43 14.73 -6.12
N PHE A 128 -12.18 14.77 -4.82
CA PHE A 128 -12.62 15.92 -4.04
C PHE A 128 -11.79 17.07 -4.58
N GLU A 129 -12.36 17.82 -5.54
CA GLU A 129 -11.86 19.15 -5.88
C GLU A 129 -11.64 19.86 -4.54
N VAL A 130 -10.40 20.28 -4.35
CA VAL A 130 -10.01 21.12 -3.21
C VAL A 130 -11.01 22.27 -3.20
N ALA A 131 -11.89 22.31 -2.19
CA ALA A 131 -12.64 23.52 -1.90
C ALA A 131 -11.60 24.55 -1.51
N SER A 132 -11.19 25.37 -2.49
CA SER A 132 -10.48 26.60 -2.25
C SER A 132 -11.47 27.58 -1.64
N GLU A 133 -11.40 27.72 -0.32
CA GLU A 133 -11.85 28.92 0.41
C GLU A 133 -10.66 29.55 1.11
#